data_AF-A0A9D5YY30-F1
#
_entry.id   AF-A0A9D5YY30-F1
#
_cell.length_a   1.000
_cell.length_b   1.000
_cell.length_c   1.000
_cell.angle_alpha   90.00
_cell.angle_beta   90.00
_cell.angle_gamma   90.00
#
_symmetry.space_group_name_H-M   'P 1'
#
loop_
_entity.id
_entity.type
_entity.pdbx_description
1 polymer ?
#
loop_
_entity_poly.entity_id
_entity_poly.type
_entity_poly.pdbx_seq_one_letter_code
_entity_poly.pdbx_strand_id
1 'polypeptide(L)'
;MSTSNVPTTPEPRRAGTPGRTSPAGLVGRLLLVLLGVALIAAPGWVVVTTGDTVRHQHWALTALLVVSATAGVLVLLATALSARRRTQHPAPERSRPRRVLRGTALGVGVAALVVLAAGVVWLRPFSATAPALAALESDGSVEVRDEAGWIAFVPQDGAATTGLVYSPGARVDVRATAAVLRPLAEAGYLVVALKEPLGIAFTSPNQSASAMAAFDEVDTWAVGGHSLGGVVAASFAAAHDDEVTGLLLHASYPSGDMSTADVEVTSVWGSRDGLTTPDKIEASRADLPATADFVEVPGGVHAFFADYGEQPGDGQPATSRADAQAQIIEASIGALDRLEAPSP
;
A
#
# COMPACT_ATOMS: atom_id res chain seq x y z
N MET A 1 -4.51 -30.25 95.30
CA MET A 1 -4.70 -28.80 95.13
C MET A 1 -4.47 -28.48 93.66
N SER A 2 -5.56 -28.22 92.94
CA SER A 2 -5.57 -27.80 91.54
C SER A 2 -5.24 -26.32 91.42
N THR A 3 -4.40 -25.98 90.47
CA THR A 3 -4.37 -24.70 89.75
C THR A 3 -3.72 -24.96 88.39
N SER A 4 -4.12 -24.46 87.24
CA SER A 4 -5.34 -23.85 86.71
C SER A 4 -4.98 -23.64 85.23
N ASN A 5 -5.59 -24.40 84.32
CA ASN A 5 -5.34 -24.23 82.87
C ASN A 5 -6.11 -23.00 82.41
N VAL A 6 -5.40 -21.95 81.99
CA VAL A 6 -6.00 -20.79 81.31
C VAL A 6 -6.10 -21.11 79.82
N PRO A 7 -7.30 -21.10 79.22
CA PRO A 7 -7.44 -21.31 77.78
C PRO A 7 -7.10 -20.01 77.04
N THR A 8 -6.11 -20.08 76.15
CA THR A 8 -5.80 -19.00 75.20
C THR A 8 -6.91 -18.91 74.15
N THR A 9 -7.63 -17.79 74.14
CA THR A 9 -8.59 -17.41 73.10
C THR A 9 -7.88 -17.28 71.74
N PRO A 10 -8.42 -17.85 70.65
CA PRO A 10 -7.86 -17.64 69.33
C PRO A 10 -8.12 -16.20 68.87
N GLU A 11 -7.06 -15.52 68.46
CA GLU A 11 -7.10 -14.17 67.90
C GLU A 11 -8.01 -14.15 66.64
N PRO A 12 -8.93 -13.17 66.49
CA PRO A 12 -9.77 -13.09 65.31
C PRO A 12 -8.90 -12.84 64.07
N ARG A 13 -8.98 -13.73 63.08
CA ARG A 13 -8.36 -13.53 61.76
C ARG A 13 -8.77 -12.16 61.23
N ARG A 14 -7.81 -11.24 61.10
CA ARG A 14 -8.01 -9.97 60.41
C ARG A 14 -8.59 -10.27 59.03
N ALA A 15 -9.81 -9.80 58.77
CA ALA A 15 -10.38 -9.77 57.43
C ALA A 15 -9.37 -9.03 56.53
N GLY A 16 -8.81 -9.75 55.56
CA GLY A 16 -7.92 -9.17 54.57
C GLY A 16 -8.62 -8.01 53.89
N THR A 17 -8.01 -6.83 53.94
CA THR A 17 -8.46 -5.67 53.17
C THR A 17 -8.59 -6.08 51.70
N PRO A 18 -9.72 -5.75 51.02
CA PRO A 18 -9.87 -6.06 49.61
C PRO A 18 -8.69 -5.45 48.86
N GLY A 19 -7.95 -6.30 48.15
CA GLY A 19 -6.71 -5.91 47.47
C GLY A 19 -6.98 -4.76 46.50
N ARG A 20 -6.62 -3.53 46.90
CA ARG A 20 -6.71 -2.34 46.03
C ARG A 20 -5.80 -2.59 44.84
N THR A 21 -6.36 -2.54 43.63
CA THR A 21 -5.57 -2.57 42.40
C THR A 21 -4.55 -1.44 42.44
N SER A 22 -3.27 -1.74 42.22
CA SER A 22 -2.24 -0.70 42.19
C SER A 22 -2.51 0.29 41.04
N PRO A 23 -2.22 1.60 41.21
CA PRO A 23 -2.39 2.60 40.16
C PRO A 23 -1.76 2.20 38.82
N ALA A 24 -0.56 1.60 38.86
CA ALA A 24 0.12 1.08 37.67
C ALA A 24 -0.68 -0.02 36.93
N GLY A 25 -1.41 -0.86 37.67
CA GLY A 25 -2.27 -1.89 37.09
C GLY A 25 -3.55 -1.35 36.47
N LEU A 26 -4.06 -0.21 36.96
CA LEU A 26 -5.19 0.50 36.37
C LEU A 26 -4.78 1.17 35.04
N VAL A 27 -3.64 1.87 35.05
CA VAL A 27 -3.08 2.55 33.87
C VAL A 27 -2.81 1.54 32.75
N GLY A 28 -2.15 0.41 33.05
CA GLY A 28 -1.88 -0.61 32.03
C GLY A 28 -3.15 -1.19 31.38
N ARG A 29 -4.24 -1.34 32.14
CA ARG A 29 -5.53 -1.78 31.58
C ARG A 29 -6.17 -0.72 30.71
N LEU A 30 -6.13 0.55 31.14
CA LEU A 30 -6.64 1.65 30.35
C LEU A 30 -5.92 1.73 29.00
N LEU A 31 -4.60 1.61 28.99
CA LEU A 31 -3.81 1.60 27.75
C LEU A 31 -4.20 0.44 26.82
N LEU A 32 -4.40 -0.77 27.35
CA LEU A 32 -4.89 -1.90 26.55
C LEU A 32 -6.29 -1.69 26.00
N VAL A 33 -7.19 -1.06 26.78
CA VAL A 33 -8.53 -0.68 26.30
C VAL A 33 -8.42 0.33 25.17
N LEU A 34 -7.62 1.39 25.33
CA LEU A 34 -7.41 2.39 24.29
C LEU A 34 -6.82 1.77 23.01
N LEU A 35 -5.86 0.86 23.15
CA LEU A 35 -5.29 0.12 22.01
C LEU A 35 -6.34 -0.75 21.32
N GLY A 36 -7.16 -1.49 22.09
CA GLY A 36 -8.25 -2.29 21.55
C GLY A 36 -9.28 -1.46 20.79
N VAL A 37 -9.63 -0.27 21.31
CA VAL A 37 -10.50 0.69 20.62
C VAL A 37 -9.83 1.23 19.35
N ALA A 38 -8.55 1.60 19.39
CA ALA A 38 -7.82 2.10 18.23
C ALA A 38 -7.77 1.07 17.09
N LEU A 39 -7.53 -0.21 17.41
CA LEU A 39 -7.55 -1.32 16.46
C LEU A 39 -8.91 -1.56 15.78
N ILE A 40 -10.01 -1.09 16.38
CA ILE A 40 -11.35 -1.15 15.78
C ILE A 40 -11.67 0.15 15.03
N ALA A 41 -11.35 1.30 15.64
CA ALA A 41 -11.66 2.61 15.10
C ALA A 41 -10.84 2.91 13.82
N ALA A 42 -9.57 2.51 13.77
CA ALA A 42 -8.71 2.71 12.60
C ALA A 42 -9.27 2.04 11.33
N PRO A 43 -9.57 0.73 11.30
CA PRO A 43 -10.16 0.11 10.12
C PRO A 43 -11.57 0.65 9.83
N GLY A 44 -12.37 0.96 10.87
CA GLY A 44 -13.67 1.60 10.68
C GLY A 44 -13.57 2.95 9.96
N TRP A 45 -12.59 3.78 10.33
CA TRP A 45 -12.32 5.05 9.67
C TRP A 45 -11.87 4.88 8.21
N VAL A 46 -10.99 3.91 7.93
CA VAL A 46 -10.59 3.59 6.54
C VAL A 46 -11.81 3.20 5.70
N VAL A 47 -12.66 2.31 6.20
CA VAL A 47 -13.90 1.88 5.49
C VAL A 47 -14.86 3.06 5.28
N VAL A 48 -15.08 3.89 6.30
CA VAL A 48 -15.99 5.04 6.17
C VAL A 48 -15.50 6.06 5.15
N THR A 49 -14.19 6.26 5.06
CA THR A 49 -13.62 7.35 4.25
C THR A 49 -13.13 6.91 2.87
N THR A 50 -12.89 5.61 2.65
CA THR A 50 -12.32 5.05 1.41
C THR A 50 -12.85 3.64 1.09
N GLY A 51 -13.96 3.24 1.70
CA GLY A 51 -14.50 1.88 1.56
C GLY A 51 -14.79 1.48 0.12
N ASP A 52 -15.13 2.44 -0.74
CA ASP A 52 -15.28 2.17 -2.16
C ASP A 52 -13.96 1.71 -2.82
N THR A 53 -12.87 2.45 -2.59
CA THR A 53 -11.53 2.05 -3.03
C THR A 53 -11.14 0.70 -2.46
N VAL A 54 -11.32 0.47 -1.16
CA VAL A 54 -10.96 -0.80 -0.50
C VAL A 54 -11.61 -2.02 -1.18
N ARG A 55 -12.83 -1.89 -1.73
CA ARG A 55 -13.55 -2.99 -2.41
C ARG A 55 -13.02 -3.32 -3.80
N HIS A 56 -12.43 -2.35 -4.50
CA HIS A 56 -11.96 -2.51 -5.88
C HIS A 56 -10.43 -2.71 -5.96
N GLN A 57 -9.75 -2.68 -4.82
CA GLN A 57 -8.33 -2.98 -4.66
C GLN A 57 -8.08 -4.47 -4.40
N HIS A 58 -6.80 -4.85 -4.32
CA HIS A 58 -6.43 -6.19 -3.88
C HIS A 58 -7.01 -6.51 -2.50
N TRP A 59 -7.61 -7.70 -2.35
CA TRP A 59 -8.35 -8.11 -1.15
C TRP A 59 -7.54 -8.09 0.15
N ALA A 60 -6.20 -8.13 0.06
CA ALA A 60 -5.28 -8.09 1.19
C ALA A 60 -5.53 -6.89 2.12
N LEU A 61 -5.90 -5.72 1.59
CA LEU A 61 -6.22 -4.57 2.42
C LEU A 61 -7.48 -4.86 3.26
N THR A 62 -8.55 -5.33 2.64
CA THR A 62 -9.78 -5.75 3.34
C THR A 62 -9.48 -6.78 4.44
N ALA A 63 -8.66 -7.79 4.14
CA ALA A 63 -8.26 -8.79 5.13
C ALA A 63 -7.50 -8.16 6.32
N LEU A 64 -6.55 -7.25 6.06
CA LEU A 64 -5.83 -6.54 7.11
C LEU A 64 -6.77 -5.73 8.01
N LEU A 65 -7.76 -5.04 7.42
CA LEU A 65 -8.76 -4.28 8.19
C LEU A 65 -9.58 -5.19 9.11
N VAL A 66 -10.00 -6.36 8.61
CA VAL A 66 -10.73 -7.37 9.40
C VAL A 66 -9.85 -7.95 10.52
N VAL A 67 -8.58 -8.26 10.24
CA VAL A 67 -7.61 -8.75 11.23
C VAL A 67 -7.41 -7.71 12.34
N SER A 68 -7.24 -6.44 11.98
CA SER A 68 -7.07 -5.34 12.94
C SER A 68 -8.28 -5.21 13.85
N ALA A 69 -9.50 -5.15 13.29
CA ALA A 69 -10.73 -5.06 14.07
C ALA A 69 -10.92 -6.26 15.01
N THR A 70 -10.64 -7.47 14.51
CA THR A 70 -10.72 -8.71 15.29
C THR A 70 -9.71 -8.70 16.45
N ALA A 71 -8.47 -8.28 16.19
CA ALA A 71 -7.45 -8.13 17.22
C ALA A 71 -7.90 -7.13 18.30
N GLY A 72 -8.50 -6.00 17.91
CA GLY A 72 -9.06 -5.03 18.85
C GLY A 72 -10.14 -5.63 19.76
N VAL A 73 -11.10 -6.38 19.20
CA VAL A 73 -12.13 -7.08 19.98
C VAL A 73 -11.50 -8.08 20.96
N LEU A 74 -10.53 -8.87 20.51
CA LEU A 74 -9.84 -9.84 21.36
C LEU A 74 -9.08 -9.17 22.51
N VAL A 75 -8.42 -8.03 22.26
CA VAL A 75 -7.72 -7.24 23.29
C VAL A 75 -8.71 -6.73 24.34
N LEU A 76 -9.86 -6.21 23.91
CA LEU A 76 -10.91 -5.72 24.81
C LEU A 76 -11.50 -6.86 25.67
N LEU A 77 -11.83 -8.00 25.04
CA LEU A 77 -12.33 -9.18 25.75
C LEU A 77 -11.31 -9.73 26.74
N ALA A 78 -10.06 -9.91 26.32
CA ALA A 78 -8.98 -10.38 27.19
C ALA A 78 -8.74 -9.45 28.39
N THR A 79 -8.82 -8.13 28.15
CA THR A 79 -8.68 -7.11 29.21
C THR A 79 -9.84 -7.16 30.20
N ALA A 80 -11.09 -7.28 29.71
CA ALA A 80 -12.28 -7.41 30.55
C ALA A 80 -12.28 -8.71 31.37
N LEU A 81 -11.95 -9.85 30.75
CA LEU A 81 -11.86 -11.14 31.42
C LEU A 81 -10.74 -11.16 32.46
N SER A 82 -9.60 -10.54 32.17
CA SER A 82 -8.48 -10.40 33.11
C SER A 82 -8.82 -9.49 34.29
N ALA A 83 -9.68 -8.48 34.08
CA ALA A 83 -10.20 -7.65 35.16
C ALA A 83 -11.09 -8.47 36.10
N ARG A 84 -12.02 -9.27 35.55
CA ARG A 84 -12.92 -10.16 36.30
C ARG A 84 -12.21 -11.29 37.04
N ARG A 85 -11.18 -11.91 36.44
CA ARG A 85 -10.42 -13.00 37.12
C ARG A 85 -9.62 -12.51 38.31
N ARG A 86 -9.01 -11.31 38.23
CA ARG A 86 -8.24 -10.75 39.36
C ARG A 86 -9.09 -10.32 40.55
N THR A 87 -10.38 -10.05 40.35
CA THR A 87 -11.30 -9.80 41.47
C THR A 87 -11.70 -11.10 42.17
N GLN A 88 -11.70 -12.23 41.46
CA GLN A 88 -12.08 -13.55 41.99
C GLN A 88 -10.91 -14.34 42.60
N HIS A 89 -9.71 -14.27 42.02
CA HIS A 89 -8.53 -14.99 42.50
C HIS A 89 -7.26 -14.14 42.42
N PRO A 90 -6.57 -13.84 43.54
CA PRO A 90 -5.25 -13.20 43.51
C PRO A 90 -4.22 -14.13 42.86
N ALA A 91 -3.33 -13.57 42.04
CA ALA A 91 -2.40 -14.35 41.23
C ALA A 91 -1.32 -15.05 42.09
N PRO A 92 -0.99 -16.33 41.81
CA PRO A 92 0.07 -17.04 42.52
C PRO A 92 1.45 -16.41 42.23
N GLU A 93 2.36 -16.44 43.21
CA GLU A 93 3.74 -15.98 43.03
C GLU A 93 4.45 -16.80 41.95
N ARG A 94 5.08 -16.12 41.00
CA ARG A 94 5.79 -16.72 39.87
C ARG A 94 7.29 -16.52 40.05
N SER A 95 8.09 -17.54 39.72
CA SER A 95 9.55 -17.46 39.67
C SER A 95 10.03 -16.30 38.79
N ARG A 96 11.09 -15.58 39.21
CA ARG A 96 11.70 -14.44 38.48
C ARG A 96 11.86 -14.65 36.95
N PRO A 97 12.44 -15.76 36.44
CA PRO A 97 12.63 -15.93 34.99
C PRO A 97 11.31 -16.02 34.21
N ARG A 98 10.31 -16.73 34.74
CA ARG A 98 8.96 -16.83 34.14
C ARG A 98 8.20 -15.50 34.17
N ARG A 99 8.55 -14.58 35.07
CA ARG A 99 7.95 -13.24 35.16
C ARG A 99 8.54 -12.32 34.08
N VAL A 100 9.86 -12.37 33.87
CA VAL A 100 10.56 -11.60 32.84
C VAL A 100 10.09 -12.02 31.45
N LEU A 101 10.13 -13.31 31.11
CA LEU A 101 9.72 -13.82 29.79
C LEU A 101 8.29 -13.40 29.41
N ARG A 102 7.34 -13.51 30.35
CA ARG A 102 5.94 -13.10 30.13
C ARG A 102 5.79 -11.59 29.97
N GLY A 103 6.58 -10.80 30.70
CA GLY A 103 6.60 -9.35 30.56
C GLY A 103 7.10 -8.95 29.17
N THR A 104 8.20 -9.56 28.71
CA THR A 104 8.76 -9.32 27.37
C THR A 104 7.78 -9.72 26.28
N ALA A 105 7.19 -10.92 26.34
CA ALA A 105 6.23 -11.38 25.34
C ALA A 105 4.99 -10.47 25.26
N LEU A 106 4.49 -9.99 26.40
CA LEU A 106 3.39 -9.03 26.44
C LEU A 106 3.80 -7.69 25.82
N GLY A 107 5.00 -7.19 26.15
CA GLY A 107 5.52 -5.95 25.59
C GLY A 107 5.65 -6.01 24.06
N VAL A 108 6.22 -7.08 23.54
CA VAL A 108 6.34 -7.32 22.09
C VAL A 108 4.96 -7.42 21.43
N GLY A 109 4.02 -8.15 22.04
CA GLY A 109 2.65 -8.24 21.51
C GLY A 109 1.94 -6.89 21.46
N VAL A 110 2.06 -6.08 22.52
CA VAL A 110 1.48 -4.72 22.55
C VAL A 110 2.13 -3.83 21.50
N ALA A 111 3.46 -3.88 21.35
CA ALA A 111 4.17 -3.11 20.32
C ALA A 111 3.70 -3.49 18.90
N ALA A 112 3.58 -4.78 18.61
CA ALA A 112 3.08 -5.27 17.32
C ALA A 112 1.65 -4.77 17.03
N LEU A 113 0.77 -4.75 18.03
CA LEU A 113 -0.59 -4.23 17.91
C LEU A 113 -0.62 -2.70 17.69
N VAL A 114 0.28 -1.95 18.31
CA VAL A 114 0.42 -0.51 18.04
C VAL A 114 0.87 -0.27 16.60
N VAL A 115 1.86 -1.04 16.12
CA VAL A 115 2.33 -0.98 14.73
C VAL A 115 1.19 -1.34 13.76
N LEU A 116 0.39 -2.36 14.07
CA LEU A 116 -0.78 -2.74 13.27
C LEU A 116 -1.81 -1.59 13.19
N ALA A 117 -2.17 -0.98 14.33
CA ALA A 117 -3.12 0.13 14.34
C ALA A 117 -2.61 1.34 13.53
N ALA A 118 -1.35 1.71 13.72
CA ALA A 118 -0.71 2.80 12.97
C ALA A 118 -0.59 2.48 11.47
N GLY A 119 -0.20 1.24 11.14
CA GLY A 119 -0.09 0.76 9.77
C GLY A 119 -1.42 0.81 9.03
N VAL A 120 -2.54 0.41 9.67
CA VAL A 120 -3.88 0.52 9.09
C VAL A 120 -4.26 1.97 8.78
N VAL A 121 -3.97 2.90 9.69
CA VAL A 121 -4.22 4.34 9.45
C VAL A 121 -3.37 4.84 8.28
N TRP A 122 -2.09 4.46 8.24
CA TRP A 122 -1.17 4.87 7.18
C TRP A 122 -1.51 4.28 5.81
N LEU A 123 -2.02 3.05 5.77
CA LEU A 123 -2.44 2.35 4.54
C LEU A 123 -3.78 2.84 3.98
N ARG A 124 -4.41 3.86 4.58
CA ARG A 124 -5.60 4.47 3.98
C ARG A 124 -5.27 4.90 2.54
N PRO A 125 -6.02 4.42 1.53
CA PRO A 125 -5.71 4.73 0.15
C PRO A 125 -6.10 6.17 -0.24
N PHE A 126 -5.48 6.66 -1.31
CA PHE A 126 -5.94 7.82 -2.05
C PHE A 126 -6.98 7.37 -3.08
N SER A 127 -8.20 7.88 -2.97
CA SER A 127 -9.31 7.46 -3.82
C SER A 127 -9.28 8.13 -5.19
N ALA A 128 -9.69 7.38 -6.22
CA ALA A 128 -9.87 7.92 -7.56
C ALA A 128 -10.94 9.03 -7.56
N THR A 129 -10.75 10.02 -8.43
CA THR A 129 -11.72 11.09 -8.66
C THR A 129 -12.68 10.71 -9.80
N ALA A 130 -13.69 11.56 -10.06
CA ALA A 130 -14.72 11.27 -11.05
C ALA A 130 -14.19 11.08 -12.50
N PRO A 131 -13.24 11.87 -13.03
CA PRO A 131 -12.69 11.63 -14.37
C PRO A 131 -12.04 10.25 -14.52
N ALA A 132 -11.26 9.82 -13.53
CA ALA A 132 -10.68 8.48 -13.51
C ALA A 132 -11.75 7.37 -13.46
N LEU A 133 -12.79 7.54 -12.65
CA LEU A 133 -13.87 6.55 -12.58
C LEU A 133 -14.67 6.46 -13.89
N ALA A 134 -14.88 7.59 -14.58
CA ALA A 134 -15.54 7.61 -15.89
C ALA A 134 -14.71 6.89 -16.97
N ALA A 135 -13.38 6.93 -16.88
CA ALA A 135 -12.47 6.24 -17.80
C ALA A 135 -12.50 4.70 -17.66
N LEU A 136 -13.20 4.14 -16.68
CA LEU A 136 -13.39 2.69 -16.52
C LEU A 136 -14.60 2.15 -17.27
N GLU A 137 -15.41 3.01 -17.88
CA GLU A 137 -16.54 2.56 -18.68
C GLU A 137 -16.04 1.96 -20.00
N SER A 138 -16.47 0.72 -20.28
CA SER A 138 -16.22 0.10 -21.57
C SER A 138 -17.10 0.74 -22.65
N ASP A 139 -16.56 0.89 -23.85
CA ASP A 139 -17.28 1.45 -24.99
C ASP A 139 -16.84 0.78 -26.31
N GLY A 140 -17.09 1.44 -27.44
CA GLY A 140 -16.75 0.91 -28.76
C GLY A 140 -15.25 0.88 -29.07
N SER A 141 -14.40 1.58 -28.32
CA SER A 141 -12.95 1.59 -28.53
C SER A 141 -12.20 0.71 -27.53
N VAL A 142 -12.63 0.66 -26.27
CA VAL A 142 -11.92 -0.06 -25.20
C VAL A 142 -12.86 -0.93 -24.36
N GLU A 143 -12.51 -2.21 -24.20
CA GLU A 143 -13.02 -3.09 -23.15
C GLU A 143 -12.27 -2.85 -21.84
N VAL A 144 -12.98 -2.68 -20.73
CA VAL A 144 -12.38 -2.62 -19.40
C VAL A 144 -12.73 -3.89 -18.64
N ARG A 145 -11.72 -4.72 -18.38
CA ARG A 145 -11.86 -5.98 -17.63
C ARG A 145 -11.34 -5.80 -16.21
N ASP A 146 -12.24 -5.83 -15.24
CA ASP A 146 -11.93 -5.68 -13.82
C ASP A 146 -11.71 -7.06 -13.17
N GLU A 147 -10.44 -7.45 -13.00
CA GLU A 147 -10.04 -8.76 -12.47
C GLU A 147 -9.56 -8.67 -11.02
N ALA A 148 -9.38 -9.84 -10.37
CA ALA A 148 -8.93 -9.87 -8.97
C ALA A 148 -7.54 -9.25 -8.76
N GLY A 149 -6.64 -9.40 -9.75
CA GLY A 149 -5.25 -8.97 -9.69
C GLY A 149 -4.92 -7.67 -10.44
N TRP A 150 -5.79 -7.21 -11.33
CA TRP A 150 -5.54 -6.05 -12.19
C TRP A 150 -6.84 -5.51 -12.81
N ILE A 151 -6.75 -4.35 -13.45
CA ILE A 151 -7.73 -3.85 -14.41
C ILE A 151 -7.06 -3.82 -15.78
N ALA A 152 -7.62 -4.50 -16.77
CA ALA A 152 -7.11 -4.48 -18.13
C ALA A 152 -7.97 -3.57 -19.03
N PHE A 153 -7.30 -2.74 -19.81
CA PHE A 153 -7.87 -1.91 -20.87
C PHE A 153 -7.48 -2.57 -22.20
N VAL A 154 -8.45 -3.19 -22.86
CA VAL A 154 -8.25 -3.98 -24.07
C VAL A 154 -8.81 -3.21 -25.27
N PRO A 155 -8.00 -2.88 -26.28
CA PRO A 155 -8.51 -2.25 -27.49
C PRO A 155 -9.47 -3.19 -28.22
N GLN A 156 -10.56 -2.65 -28.77
CA GLN A 156 -11.55 -3.42 -29.53
C GLN A 156 -11.16 -3.59 -31.02
N ASP A 157 -10.39 -2.64 -31.57
CA ASP A 157 -10.00 -2.64 -32.98
C ASP A 157 -8.67 -3.40 -33.19
N GLY A 158 -8.74 -4.73 -33.14
CA GLY A 158 -7.60 -5.62 -33.46
C GLY A 158 -6.99 -6.32 -32.25
N ALA A 159 -6.07 -7.25 -32.51
CA ALA A 159 -5.27 -7.88 -31.46
C ALA A 159 -4.06 -7.00 -31.18
N ALA A 160 -3.99 -6.40 -29.98
CA ALA A 160 -2.82 -5.65 -29.56
C ALA A 160 -1.63 -6.60 -29.41
N THR A 161 -0.59 -6.39 -30.22
CA THR A 161 0.68 -7.14 -30.13
C THR A 161 1.68 -6.51 -29.17
N THR A 162 1.41 -5.28 -28.75
CA THR A 162 2.23 -4.51 -27.80
C THR A 162 1.42 -4.20 -26.55
N GLY A 163 2.01 -4.46 -25.37
CA GLY A 163 1.35 -4.32 -24.09
C GLY A 163 2.15 -3.52 -23.06
N LEU A 164 1.44 -2.90 -22.13
CA LEU A 164 2.00 -2.22 -20.96
C LEU A 164 1.42 -2.81 -19.68
N VAL A 165 2.28 -3.37 -18.81
CA VAL A 165 1.89 -3.64 -17.42
C VAL A 165 2.29 -2.48 -16.53
N TYR A 166 1.32 -1.93 -15.78
CA TYR A 166 1.50 -0.69 -15.04
C TYR A 166 1.23 -0.85 -13.54
N SER A 167 2.23 -0.54 -12.71
CA SER A 167 2.10 -0.54 -11.25
C SER A 167 1.76 0.86 -10.70
N PRO A 168 0.63 1.03 -9.98
CA PRO A 168 0.26 2.31 -9.38
C PRO A 168 1.20 2.79 -8.27
N GLY A 169 1.07 4.07 -7.92
CA GLY A 169 1.79 4.65 -6.79
C GLY A 169 1.31 4.10 -5.43
N ALA A 170 2.15 4.24 -4.41
CA ALA A 170 1.87 3.74 -3.07
C ALA A 170 0.52 4.24 -2.53
N ARG A 171 -0.38 3.30 -2.20
CA ARG A 171 -1.73 3.52 -1.69
C ARG A 171 -2.66 4.26 -2.67
N VAL A 172 -2.26 4.45 -3.92
CA VAL A 172 -3.11 5.08 -4.93
C VAL A 172 -4.15 4.06 -5.41
N ASP A 173 -5.41 4.47 -5.51
CA ASP A 173 -6.44 3.66 -6.15
C ASP A 173 -6.03 3.34 -7.59
N VAL A 174 -6.05 2.08 -8.00
CA VAL A 174 -5.66 1.61 -9.34
C VAL A 174 -6.58 2.26 -10.36
N ARG A 175 -7.83 2.46 -9.99
CA ARG A 175 -8.82 3.18 -10.79
C ARG A 175 -8.41 4.61 -11.10
N ALA A 176 -7.59 5.24 -10.25
CA ALA A 176 -7.08 6.59 -10.49
C ALA A 176 -6.14 6.66 -11.71
N THR A 177 -5.52 5.55 -12.10
CA THR A 177 -4.64 5.53 -13.29
C THR A 177 -5.44 5.50 -14.60
N ALA A 178 -6.73 5.16 -14.56
CA ALA A 178 -7.55 4.96 -15.75
C ALA A 178 -7.59 6.18 -16.68
N ALA A 179 -7.66 7.40 -16.14
CA ALA A 179 -7.66 8.63 -16.94
C ALA A 179 -6.37 8.83 -17.77
N VAL A 180 -5.25 8.25 -17.31
CA VAL A 180 -3.95 8.33 -18.00
C VAL A 180 -3.70 7.09 -18.85
N LEU A 181 -4.21 5.92 -18.44
CA LEU A 181 -3.92 4.63 -19.09
C LEU A 181 -4.93 4.24 -20.17
N ARG A 182 -6.21 4.59 -20.03
CA ARG A 182 -7.22 4.28 -21.05
C ARG A 182 -6.87 4.85 -22.44
N PRO A 183 -6.33 6.09 -22.56
CA PRO A 183 -5.94 6.63 -23.87
C PRO A 183 -4.84 5.84 -24.59
N LEU A 184 -3.99 5.11 -23.87
CA LEU A 184 -3.00 4.21 -24.48
C LEU A 184 -3.72 3.00 -25.11
N ALA A 185 -4.76 2.48 -24.47
CA ALA A 185 -5.60 1.44 -25.08
C ALA A 185 -6.41 1.97 -26.27
N GLU A 186 -6.89 3.21 -26.21
CA GLU A 186 -7.50 3.87 -27.38
C GLU A 186 -6.51 4.04 -28.55
N ALA A 187 -5.21 4.11 -28.26
CA ALA A 187 -4.15 4.13 -29.26
C ALA A 187 -3.74 2.74 -29.79
N GLY A 188 -4.38 1.65 -29.31
CA GLY A 188 -4.17 0.29 -29.82
C GLY A 188 -3.32 -0.63 -28.93
N TYR A 189 -2.90 -0.17 -27.75
CA TYR A 189 -2.07 -0.95 -26.83
C TYR A 189 -2.90 -1.75 -25.82
N LEU A 190 -2.48 -2.97 -25.46
CA LEU A 190 -3.03 -3.62 -24.28
C LEU A 190 -2.46 -2.94 -23.03
N VAL A 191 -3.29 -2.51 -22.08
CA VAL A 191 -2.79 -1.91 -20.83
C VAL A 191 -3.35 -2.63 -19.61
N VAL A 192 -2.48 -3.07 -18.70
CA VAL A 192 -2.83 -3.84 -17.51
C VAL A 192 -2.39 -3.11 -16.25
N ALA A 193 -3.33 -2.50 -15.52
CA ALA A 193 -3.06 -1.77 -14.29
C ALA A 193 -3.17 -2.68 -13.06
N LEU A 194 -2.07 -2.86 -12.33
CA LEU A 194 -1.96 -3.86 -11.26
C LEU A 194 -2.69 -3.46 -9.97
N LYS A 195 -3.39 -4.43 -9.38
CA LYS A 195 -3.92 -4.36 -8.01
C LYS A 195 -2.90 -4.94 -7.05
N GLU A 196 -2.05 -4.07 -6.55
CA GLU A 196 -0.97 -4.43 -5.63
C GLU A 196 -1.52 -4.77 -4.24
N PRO A 197 -1.03 -5.84 -3.57
CA PRO A 197 -1.43 -6.13 -2.21
C PRO A 197 -1.14 -4.94 -1.28
N LEU A 198 -2.14 -4.59 -0.45
CA LEU A 198 -2.10 -3.41 0.43
C LEU A 198 -1.93 -2.06 -0.31
N GLY A 199 -2.01 -2.04 -1.64
CA GLY A 199 -1.69 -0.87 -2.47
C GLY A 199 -0.19 -0.55 -2.52
N ILE A 200 0.68 -1.54 -2.31
CA ILE A 200 2.14 -1.36 -2.23
C ILE A 200 2.84 -2.37 -3.14
N ALA A 201 3.44 -1.90 -4.24
CA ALA A 201 4.05 -2.74 -5.26
C ALA A 201 5.15 -3.69 -4.73
N PHE A 202 5.93 -3.27 -3.72
CA PHE A 202 6.94 -4.13 -3.10
C PHE A 202 6.39 -5.39 -2.41
N THR A 203 5.08 -5.50 -2.21
CA THR A 203 4.47 -6.71 -1.65
C THR A 203 4.28 -7.82 -2.68
N SER A 204 4.36 -7.50 -3.97
CA SER A 204 4.25 -8.45 -5.07
C SER A 204 5.12 -8.05 -6.28
N PRO A 205 6.46 -7.97 -6.11
CA PRO A 205 7.36 -7.41 -7.13
C PRO A 205 7.33 -8.16 -8.48
N ASN A 206 6.88 -9.42 -8.49
CA ASN A 206 6.78 -10.25 -9.70
C ASN A 206 5.36 -10.29 -10.28
N GLN A 207 4.44 -9.41 -9.86
CA GLN A 207 3.07 -9.41 -10.37
C GLN A 207 3.02 -9.11 -11.87
N SER A 208 3.97 -8.33 -12.39
CA SER A 208 4.07 -8.02 -13.81
C SER A 208 4.15 -9.27 -14.69
N ALA A 209 4.97 -10.26 -14.31
CA ALA A 209 5.06 -11.54 -15.01
C ALA A 209 3.71 -12.29 -15.07
N SER A 210 2.92 -12.23 -13.99
CA SER A 210 1.59 -12.87 -13.96
C SER A 210 0.58 -12.17 -14.87
N ALA A 211 0.70 -10.85 -15.02
CA ALA A 211 -0.11 -10.08 -15.95
C ALA A 211 0.31 -10.36 -17.40
N MET A 212 1.62 -10.34 -17.71
CA MET A 212 2.14 -10.65 -19.05
C MET A 212 1.70 -12.04 -19.52
N ALA A 213 1.83 -13.06 -18.67
CA ALA A 213 1.44 -14.43 -18.96
C ALA A 213 -0.09 -14.66 -19.08
N ALA A 214 -0.92 -13.66 -18.79
CA ALA A 214 -2.38 -13.76 -18.94
C ALA A 214 -2.88 -13.34 -20.33
N PHE A 215 -2.00 -12.79 -21.18
CA PHE A 215 -2.32 -12.29 -22.51
C PHE A 215 -1.32 -12.81 -23.53
N ASP A 216 -1.60 -14.00 -24.07
CA ASP A 216 -0.74 -14.72 -25.01
C ASP A 216 -0.65 -14.03 -26.39
N GLU A 217 -1.54 -13.08 -26.68
CA GLU A 217 -1.57 -12.33 -27.93
C GLU A 217 -0.55 -11.19 -28.02
N VAL A 218 0.12 -10.86 -26.91
CA VAL A 218 1.12 -9.77 -26.85
C VAL A 218 2.52 -10.34 -27.01
N ASP A 219 3.23 -9.88 -28.04
CA ASP A 219 4.61 -10.28 -28.35
C ASP A 219 5.65 -9.33 -27.73
N THR A 220 5.30 -8.05 -27.59
CA THR A 220 6.20 -7.00 -27.10
C THR A 220 5.65 -6.37 -25.82
N TRP A 221 6.43 -6.45 -24.74
CA TRP A 221 6.01 -5.93 -23.44
C TRP A 221 6.85 -4.75 -22.98
N ALA A 222 6.14 -3.71 -22.55
CA ALA A 222 6.64 -2.71 -21.63
C ALA A 222 6.12 -2.98 -20.22
N VAL A 223 6.92 -2.60 -19.23
CA VAL A 223 6.44 -2.42 -17.86
C VAL A 223 6.59 -0.96 -17.46
N GLY A 224 5.78 -0.51 -16.50
CA GLY A 224 5.87 0.86 -16.05
C GLY A 224 5.20 1.06 -14.71
N GLY A 225 5.28 2.28 -14.21
CA GLY A 225 4.56 2.61 -13.00
C GLY A 225 4.77 4.03 -12.52
N HIS A 226 3.89 4.41 -11.61
CA HIS A 226 3.91 5.72 -10.97
C HIS A 226 4.65 5.65 -9.62
N SER A 227 5.57 6.58 -9.36
CA SER A 227 6.20 6.72 -8.03
C SER A 227 6.79 5.39 -7.54
N LEU A 228 6.39 4.89 -6.37
CA LEU A 228 6.80 3.57 -5.86
C LEU A 228 6.57 2.41 -6.85
N GLY A 229 5.48 2.44 -7.63
CA GLY A 229 5.19 1.43 -8.64
C GLY A 229 6.22 1.43 -9.76
N GLY A 230 6.69 2.62 -10.18
CA GLY A 230 7.77 2.75 -11.16
C GLY A 230 9.12 2.22 -10.66
N VAL A 231 9.40 2.36 -9.36
CA VAL A 231 10.62 1.79 -8.75
C VAL A 231 10.62 0.26 -8.86
N VAL A 232 9.45 -0.35 -8.58
CA VAL A 232 9.28 -1.80 -8.68
C VAL A 232 9.28 -2.27 -10.13
N ALA A 233 8.63 -1.52 -11.03
CA ALA A 233 8.65 -1.80 -12.47
C ALA A 233 10.08 -1.75 -13.04
N ALA A 234 10.89 -0.77 -12.65
CA ALA A 234 12.30 -0.69 -13.06
C ALA A 234 13.11 -1.90 -12.56
N SER A 235 12.88 -2.28 -11.30
CA SER A 235 13.56 -3.45 -10.71
C SER A 235 13.14 -4.75 -11.41
N PHE A 236 11.88 -4.84 -11.85
CA PHE A 236 11.38 -5.97 -12.64
C PHE A 236 11.99 -5.97 -14.04
N ALA A 237 11.97 -4.84 -14.76
CA ALA A 237 12.55 -4.71 -16.10
C ALA A 237 14.05 -5.07 -16.10
N ALA A 238 14.82 -4.57 -15.14
CA ALA A 238 16.24 -4.89 -15.03
C ALA A 238 16.53 -6.38 -14.71
N ALA A 239 15.56 -7.11 -14.17
CA ALA A 239 15.69 -8.54 -13.85
C ALA A 239 15.14 -9.46 -14.96
N HIS A 240 14.43 -8.90 -15.93
CA HIS A 240 13.71 -9.58 -17.01
C HIS A 240 13.92 -8.84 -18.34
N ASP A 241 15.14 -8.35 -18.60
CA ASP A 241 15.47 -7.59 -19.81
C ASP A 241 15.50 -8.47 -21.08
N ASP A 242 15.32 -9.78 -20.94
CA ASP A 242 15.05 -10.73 -22.02
C ASP A 242 13.54 -10.89 -22.34
N GLU A 243 12.65 -10.47 -21.43
CA GLU A 243 11.19 -10.57 -21.59
C GLU A 243 10.51 -9.18 -21.73
N VAL A 244 11.19 -8.11 -21.31
CA VAL A 244 10.69 -6.74 -21.26
C VAL A 244 11.51 -5.85 -22.19
N THR A 245 10.88 -5.31 -23.22
CA THR A 245 11.52 -4.44 -24.21
C THR A 245 11.50 -2.96 -23.77
N GLY A 246 10.51 -2.56 -22.96
CA GLY A 246 10.33 -1.16 -22.58
C GLY A 246 10.09 -0.91 -21.09
N LEU A 247 10.54 0.24 -20.59
CA LEU A 247 10.28 0.73 -19.25
C LEU A 247 9.71 2.17 -19.29
N LEU A 248 8.49 2.34 -18.78
CA LEU A 248 7.82 3.64 -18.64
C LEU A 248 7.79 4.11 -17.17
N LEU A 249 8.61 5.11 -16.84
CA LEU A 249 8.68 5.70 -15.50
C LEU A 249 7.83 6.96 -15.43
N HIS A 250 6.77 6.93 -14.62
CA HIS A 250 5.93 8.10 -14.34
C HIS A 250 6.24 8.67 -12.96
N ALA A 251 6.85 9.86 -12.92
CA ALA A 251 7.31 10.49 -11.68
C ALA A 251 8.05 9.50 -10.77
N SER A 252 8.98 8.75 -11.35
CA SER A 252 9.71 7.67 -10.70
C SER A 252 11.14 7.57 -11.22
N TYR A 253 11.93 6.71 -10.59
CA TYR A 253 13.34 6.43 -10.90
C TYR A 253 13.68 5.00 -10.42
N PRO A 254 14.69 4.33 -11.00
CA PRO A 254 15.12 3.02 -10.53
C PRO A 254 15.70 3.09 -9.10
N SER A 255 15.63 1.98 -8.35
CA SER A 255 16.24 1.90 -7.01
C SER A 255 17.72 1.50 -7.01
N GLY A 256 18.25 1.09 -8.16
CA GLY A 256 19.63 0.69 -8.37
C GLY A 256 20.04 0.87 -9.83
N ASP A 257 21.33 0.66 -10.10
CA ASP A 257 21.92 0.81 -11.42
C ASP A 257 21.38 -0.25 -12.40
N MET A 258 20.74 0.22 -13.46
CA MET A 258 20.31 -0.56 -14.63
C MET A 258 20.83 0.04 -15.94
N SER A 259 21.93 0.79 -15.89
CA SER A 259 22.54 1.47 -17.05
C SER A 259 23.00 0.53 -18.16
N THR A 260 23.13 -0.76 -17.87
CA THR A 260 23.51 -1.81 -18.82
C THR A 260 22.34 -2.71 -19.24
N ALA A 261 21.13 -2.47 -18.76
CA ALA A 261 19.95 -3.26 -19.14
C ALA A 261 19.57 -2.97 -20.60
N ASP A 262 19.18 -4.01 -21.34
CA ASP A 262 18.77 -3.89 -22.75
C ASP A 262 17.27 -3.55 -22.85
N VAL A 263 16.90 -2.38 -22.31
CA VAL A 263 15.51 -1.93 -22.21
C VAL A 263 15.39 -0.49 -22.68
N GLU A 264 14.42 -0.21 -23.56
CA GLU A 264 14.08 1.15 -23.98
C GLU A 264 13.36 1.89 -22.83
N VAL A 265 14.02 2.90 -22.25
CA VAL A 265 13.49 3.61 -21.08
C VAL A 265 12.94 4.97 -21.46
N THR A 266 11.73 5.28 -20.99
CA THR A 266 11.17 6.64 -21.03
C THR A 266 10.80 7.10 -19.62
N SER A 267 11.41 8.19 -19.17
CA SER A 267 11.16 8.82 -17.88
C SER A 267 10.37 10.11 -18.05
N VAL A 268 9.08 10.08 -17.68
CA VAL A 268 8.18 11.23 -17.69
C VAL A 268 8.04 11.79 -16.29
N TRP A 269 8.29 13.08 -16.09
CA TRP A 269 8.33 13.71 -14.76
C TRP A 269 7.82 15.15 -14.77
N GLY A 270 7.29 15.61 -13.64
CA GLY A 270 6.72 16.97 -13.53
C GLY A 270 7.71 17.98 -12.98
N SER A 271 7.80 19.18 -13.57
CA SER A 271 8.77 20.19 -13.12
C SER A 271 8.43 20.88 -11.79
N ARG A 272 7.26 20.59 -11.24
CA ARG A 272 6.81 20.99 -9.90
C ARG A 272 6.56 19.80 -8.99
N ASP A 273 7.02 18.60 -9.35
CA ASP A 273 6.90 17.42 -8.49
C ASP A 273 7.68 17.63 -7.17
N GLY A 274 6.97 17.50 -6.03
CA GLY A 274 7.56 17.66 -4.70
C GLY A 274 8.11 16.37 -4.07
N LEU A 275 7.79 15.20 -4.65
CA LEU A 275 8.15 13.88 -4.11
C LEU A 275 9.26 13.25 -4.94
N THR A 276 9.06 13.15 -6.25
CA THR A 276 10.07 12.79 -7.25
C THR A 276 10.58 14.08 -7.88
N THR A 277 11.33 14.82 -7.08
CA THR A 277 11.83 16.16 -7.45
C THR A 277 12.69 16.11 -8.71
N PRO A 278 12.77 17.22 -9.49
CA PRO A 278 13.65 17.31 -10.65
C PRO A 278 15.10 16.89 -10.35
N ASP A 279 15.63 17.27 -9.18
CA ASP A 279 16.97 16.86 -8.74
C ASP A 279 17.14 15.33 -8.59
N LYS A 280 16.07 14.61 -8.22
CA LYS A 280 16.11 13.14 -8.10
C LYS A 280 16.10 12.49 -9.49
N ILE A 281 15.33 13.04 -10.43
CA ILE A 281 15.33 12.60 -11.82
C ILE A 281 16.69 12.84 -12.47
N GLU A 282 17.28 14.00 -12.24
CA GLU A 282 18.63 14.31 -12.75
C GLU A 282 19.66 13.35 -12.16
N ALA A 283 19.60 13.07 -10.85
CA ALA A 283 20.50 12.13 -10.21
C ALA A 283 20.35 10.69 -10.75
N SER A 284 19.13 10.25 -11.10
CA SER A 284 18.89 8.90 -11.59
C SER A 284 19.32 8.66 -13.04
N ARG A 285 19.70 9.71 -13.79
CA ARG A 285 20.18 9.55 -15.18
C ARG A 285 21.37 8.59 -15.29
N ALA A 286 22.23 8.57 -14.28
CA ALA A 286 23.40 7.69 -14.25
C ALA A 286 23.06 6.21 -14.01
N ASP A 287 21.87 5.93 -13.46
CA ASP A 287 21.40 4.57 -13.17
C ASP A 287 20.56 3.99 -14.33
N LEU A 288 20.38 4.73 -15.42
CA LEU A 288 19.55 4.35 -16.56
C LEU A 288 20.40 4.17 -17.83
N PRO A 289 19.94 3.39 -18.82
CA PRO A 289 20.62 3.27 -20.10
C PRO A 289 20.89 4.63 -20.73
N ALA A 290 22.02 4.76 -21.43
CA ALA A 290 22.39 6.02 -22.08
C ALA A 290 21.38 6.45 -23.18
N THR A 291 20.57 5.52 -23.67
CA THR A 291 19.47 5.72 -24.63
C THR A 291 18.18 6.20 -23.98
N ALA A 292 18.10 6.24 -22.64
CA ALA A 292 16.89 6.63 -21.92
C ALA A 292 16.41 8.04 -22.31
N ASP A 293 15.13 8.14 -22.64
CA ASP A 293 14.46 9.39 -22.98
C ASP A 293 13.86 10.04 -21.72
N PHE A 294 13.96 11.36 -21.61
CA PHE A 294 13.51 12.11 -20.44
C PHE A 294 12.58 13.23 -20.86
N VAL A 295 11.32 13.12 -20.48
CA VAL A 295 10.26 14.04 -20.85
C VAL A 295 9.78 14.81 -19.62
N GLU A 296 10.07 16.11 -19.60
CA GLU A 296 9.53 17.02 -18.58
C GLU A 296 8.09 17.42 -18.93
N VAL A 297 7.20 17.43 -17.94
CA VAL A 297 5.85 17.99 -18.00
C VAL A 297 5.87 19.36 -17.30
N PRO A 298 5.90 20.48 -18.04
CA PRO A 298 6.04 21.80 -17.46
C PRO A 298 4.87 22.15 -16.53
N GLY A 299 5.18 22.52 -15.29
CA GLY A 299 4.19 22.86 -14.28
C GLY A 299 3.47 21.67 -13.66
N GLY A 300 3.73 20.44 -14.13
CA GLY A 300 3.16 19.20 -13.61
C GLY A 300 3.71 18.87 -12.21
N VAL A 301 2.87 18.22 -11.40
CA VAL A 301 3.18 17.78 -10.03
C VAL A 301 3.04 16.27 -9.92
N HIS A 302 3.51 15.68 -8.82
CA HIS A 302 3.51 14.22 -8.61
C HIS A 302 2.12 13.61 -8.80
N ALA A 303 1.12 14.26 -8.21
CA ALA A 303 -0.24 13.77 -8.22
C ALA A 303 -0.94 13.89 -9.57
N PHE A 304 -0.31 14.40 -10.64
CA PHE A 304 -0.90 14.51 -11.97
C PHE A 304 -0.72 13.25 -12.83
N PHE A 305 0.16 12.33 -12.43
CA PHE A 305 0.41 11.05 -13.12
C PHE A 305 -0.67 9.97 -12.89
N ALA A 306 -1.67 10.28 -12.06
CA ALA A 306 -2.95 9.59 -11.94
C ALA A 306 -3.98 10.60 -11.40
N ASP A 307 -5.26 10.24 -11.27
CA ASP A 307 -6.31 11.16 -10.82
C ASP A 307 -6.92 10.74 -9.47
N TYR A 308 -6.22 11.10 -8.39
CA TYR A 308 -6.57 10.77 -7.00
C TYR A 308 -6.58 11.99 -6.05
N GLY A 309 -6.62 13.20 -6.61
CA GLY A 309 -6.61 14.45 -5.86
C GLY A 309 -5.21 14.92 -5.44
N GLU A 310 -5.15 15.74 -4.39
CA GLU A 310 -3.90 16.29 -3.86
C GLU A 310 -3.17 15.29 -2.95
N GLN A 311 -1.84 15.32 -2.99
CA GLN A 311 -0.99 14.48 -2.15
C GLN A 311 -0.17 15.32 -1.16
N PRO A 312 -0.16 14.96 0.14
CA PRO A 312 0.73 15.61 1.10
C PRO A 312 2.20 15.50 0.69
N GLY A 313 2.90 16.63 0.70
CA GLY A 313 4.32 16.73 0.32
C GLY A 313 4.57 17.02 -1.15
N ASP A 314 3.53 17.12 -1.98
CA ASP A 314 3.65 17.50 -3.39
C ASP A 314 3.82 19.00 -3.58
N GLY A 315 4.25 19.41 -4.78
CA GLY A 315 4.40 20.80 -5.15
C GLY A 315 3.08 21.47 -5.52
N GLN A 316 3.18 22.76 -5.82
CA GLN A 316 2.04 23.54 -6.31
C GLN A 316 2.05 23.53 -7.84
N PRO A 317 0.98 23.07 -8.50
CA PRO A 317 0.95 22.97 -9.95
C PRO A 317 0.96 24.36 -10.59
N ALA A 318 1.63 24.46 -11.73
CA ALA A 318 1.64 25.67 -12.58
C ALA A 318 0.91 25.45 -13.91
N THR A 319 0.29 24.29 -14.08
CA THR A 319 -0.54 23.90 -15.23
C THR A 319 -1.82 23.20 -14.74
N SER A 320 -2.80 23.01 -15.61
CA SER A 320 -3.99 22.24 -15.26
C SER A 320 -3.68 20.74 -15.26
N ARG A 321 -4.45 19.97 -14.48
CA ARG A 321 -4.34 18.50 -14.48
C ARG A 321 -4.57 17.92 -15.87
N ALA A 322 -5.55 18.43 -16.61
CA ALA A 322 -5.87 17.96 -17.95
C ALA A 322 -4.71 18.21 -18.92
N ASP A 323 -4.10 19.40 -18.89
CA ASP A 323 -2.97 19.73 -19.78
C ASP A 323 -1.71 18.92 -19.45
N ALA A 324 -1.46 18.67 -18.16
CA ALA A 324 -0.37 17.79 -17.74
C ALA A 324 -0.62 16.34 -18.16
N GLN A 325 -1.83 15.82 -17.94
CA GLN A 325 -2.18 14.45 -18.30
C GLN A 325 -2.14 14.24 -19.81
N ALA A 326 -2.56 15.21 -20.62
CA ALA A 326 -2.42 15.14 -22.07
C ALA A 326 -0.96 14.95 -22.50
N GLN A 327 -0.02 15.69 -21.90
CA GLN A 327 1.42 15.54 -22.17
C GLN A 327 1.98 14.21 -21.66
N ILE A 328 1.52 13.74 -20.51
CA ILE A 328 1.92 12.42 -19.97
C ILE A 328 1.44 11.31 -20.91
N ILE A 329 0.21 11.39 -21.39
CA ILE A 329 -0.38 10.45 -22.35
C ILE A 329 0.41 10.46 -23.66
N GLU A 330 0.68 11.64 -24.22
CA GLU A 330 1.46 11.80 -25.45
C GLU A 330 2.86 11.17 -25.32
N ALA A 331 3.56 11.46 -24.23
CA ALA A 331 4.86 10.87 -23.95
C ALA A 331 4.80 9.35 -23.77
N SER A 332 3.73 8.84 -23.15
CA SER A 332 3.52 7.40 -22.95
C SER A 332 3.25 6.67 -24.25
N ILE A 333 2.39 7.23 -25.12
CA ILE A 333 2.12 6.67 -26.44
C ILE A 333 3.41 6.68 -27.28
N GLY A 334 4.14 7.80 -27.30
CA GLY A 334 5.41 7.88 -28.01
C GLY A 334 6.48 6.92 -27.48
N ALA A 335 6.42 6.52 -26.20
CA ALA A 335 7.28 5.48 -25.65
C ALA A 335 6.92 4.09 -26.17
N LEU A 336 5.62 3.78 -26.28
CA LEU A 336 5.13 2.50 -26.80
C LEU A 336 5.32 2.39 -28.32
N ASP A 337 5.11 3.48 -29.07
CA ASP A 337 5.33 3.53 -30.52
C ASP A 337 6.78 3.14 -30.90
N ARG A 338 7.75 3.50 -30.06
CA ARG A 338 9.17 3.14 -30.27
C ARG A 338 9.43 1.64 -30.17
N LEU A 339 8.60 0.91 -29.43
CA LEU A 339 8.73 -0.55 -29.28
C LEU A 339 8.18 -1.30 -30.50
N GLU A 340 7.28 -0.67 -31.27
CA GLU A 340 6.73 -1.25 -32.50
C GLU A 340 7.63 -1.01 -33.72
N ALA A 341 8.46 0.03 -33.68
CA ALA A 341 9.38 0.33 -34.74
C ALA A 341 10.48 -0.76 -34.81
N PRO A 342 10.75 -1.37 -35.99
CA PRO A 342 11.86 -2.30 -36.11
C PRO A 342 13.16 -1.59 -35.74
N SER A 343 13.94 -2.17 -34.82
CA SER A 343 15.26 -1.66 -34.47
C SER A 343 16.09 -1.45 -35.74
N PRO A 344 16.73 -0.28 -35.93
CA PRO A 344 17.44 0.07 -37.16
C PRO A 344 18.65 -0.82 -37.48
#